data_AF-A0A1S8A8Y0-F1
#
_entry.id   AF-A0A1S8A8Y0-F1
#
_cell.length_a   1.000
_cell.length_b   1.000
_cell.length_c   1.000
_cell.angle_alpha   90.00
_cell.angle_beta   90.00
_cell.angle_gamma   90.00
#
_symmetry.space_group_name_H-M   'P 1'
#
loop_
_entity.id
_entity.type
_entity.pdbx_description
1 polymer ?
#
loop_
_entity_poly.entity_id
_entity_poly.type
_entity_poly.pdbx_seq_one_letter_code
_entity_poly.pdbx_strand_id
1 'polypeptide(L)'
;MGINKEVEALLAQVNVLELTRVASSLCSGKACKFHSWQHLGSGATMGCANYYAWIIFDDGVKRLARIHRTMALGDFPLGLVDYLIESEYTTLQFLERHPSVPAPRAHGFDLFPCRGNLV
;
A
#
# COMPACT_ATOMS: atom_id res chain seq x y z
N MET A 1 -14.08 -13.15 -11.55
CA MET A 1 -12.81 -13.63 -10.99
C MET A 1 -13.00 -13.84 -9.50
N GLY A 2 -12.47 -14.93 -8.91
CA GLY A 2 -12.60 -15.16 -7.46
C GLY A 2 -11.53 -14.39 -6.68
N ILE A 3 -11.79 -14.08 -5.40
CA ILE A 3 -10.91 -13.27 -4.55
C ILE A 3 -9.46 -13.79 -4.48
N ASN A 4 -9.25 -15.11 -4.46
CA ASN A 4 -7.91 -15.69 -4.47
C ASN A 4 -7.15 -15.36 -5.77
N LYS A 5 -7.84 -15.50 -6.91
CA LYS A 5 -7.25 -15.17 -8.22
C LYS A 5 -6.99 -13.67 -8.33
N GLU A 6 -7.88 -12.84 -7.80
CA GLU A 6 -7.69 -11.38 -7.74
C GLU A 6 -6.41 -11.03 -6.97
N VAL A 7 -6.24 -11.55 -5.75
CA VAL A 7 -5.06 -11.26 -4.93
C VAL A 7 -3.78 -11.79 -5.56
N GLU A 8 -3.81 -12.98 -6.14
CA GLU A 8 -2.66 -13.53 -6.86
C GLU A 8 -2.23 -12.63 -8.04
N ALA A 9 -3.20 -12.21 -8.87
CA ALA A 9 -2.93 -11.30 -9.99
C ALA A 9 -2.45 -9.93 -9.52
N LEU A 10 -2.95 -9.45 -8.38
CA LEU A 10 -2.54 -8.18 -7.79
C LEU A 10 -1.09 -8.26 -7.29
N LEU A 11 -0.76 -9.31 -6.54
CA LEU A 11 0.59 -9.55 -6.01
C LEU A 11 1.62 -9.76 -7.13
N ALA A 12 1.22 -10.39 -8.23
CA ALA A 12 2.08 -10.57 -9.40
C ALA A 12 2.47 -9.24 -10.09
N GLN A 13 1.70 -8.17 -9.89
CA GLN A 13 1.97 -6.84 -10.46
C GLN A 13 2.81 -5.96 -9.54
N VAL A 14 2.97 -6.33 -8.27
CA VAL A 14 3.77 -5.55 -7.31
C VAL A 14 5.25 -5.67 -7.65
N ASN A 15 5.89 -4.54 -7.96
CA ASN A 15 7.35 -4.48 -8.05
C ASN A 15 7.96 -4.49 -6.64
N VAL A 16 8.15 -5.69 -6.09
CA VAL A 16 8.67 -5.89 -4.73
C VAL A 16 10.06 -5.28 -4.53
N LEU A 17 10.92 -5.33 -5.56
CA LEU A 17 12.27 -4.76 -5.51
C LEU A 17 12.20 -3.24 -5.32
N GLU A 18 11.39 -2.55 -6.13
CA GLU A 18 11.23 -1.11 -6.01
C GLU A 18 10.53 -0.71 -4.72
N LEU A 19 9.46 -1.41 -4.34
CA LEU A 19 8.74 -1.18 -3.09
C LEU A 19 9.68 -1.25 -1.87
N THR A 20 10.53 -2.28 -1.80
CA THR A 20 11.48 -2.46 -0.69
C THR A 20 12.62 -1.44 -0.75
N ARG A 21 13.15 -1.11 -1.94
CA ARG A 21 14.15 -0.05 -2.11
C ARG A 21 13.66 1.27 -1.54
N VAL A 22 12.40 1.61 -1.80
CA VAL A 22 11.82 2.90 -1.45
C VAL A 22 11.43 2.93 0.02
N ALA A 23 10.80 1.86 0.51
CA ALA A 23 10.53 1.72 1.94
C ALA A 23 11.81 1.81 2.77
N SER A 24 12.92 1.23 2.29
CA SER A 24 14.24 1.35 2.89
C SER A 24 14.72 2.80 2.92
N SER A 25 14.65 3.52 1.79
CA SER A 25 14.99 4.94 1.72
C SER A 25 14.18 5.79 2.71
N LEU A 26 12.88 5.52 2.85
CA LEU A 26 11.98 6.16 3.81
C LEU A 26 12.18 5.72 5.28
N CYS A 27 13.13 4.81 5.53
CA CYS A 27 13.50 4.33 6.85
C CYS A 27 15.04 4.40 7.05
N SER A 28 15.64 5.50 6.60
CA SER A 28 17.07 5.79 6.78
C SER A 28 18.00 4.71 6.18
N GLY A 29 17.60 4.12 5.05
CA GLY A 29 18.36 3.08 4.36
C GLY A 29 18.32 1.70 5.04
N LYS A 30 17.44 1.49 6.02
CA LYS A 30 17.31 0.19 6.69
C LYS A 30 16.75 -0.86 5.74
N ALA A 31 17.38 -2.03 5.68
CA ALA A 31 16.89 -3.13 4.86
C ALA A 31 15.52 -3.63 5.36
N CYS A 32 14.70 -4.08 4.41
CA CYS A 32 13.35 -4.56 4.68
C CYS A 32 12.89 -5.56 3.64
N LYS A 33 11.87 -6.35 4.00
CA LYS A 33 11.26 -7.37 3.15
C LYS A 33 9.76 -7.16 3.05
N PHE A 34 9.23 -7.42 1.86
CA PHE A 34 7.80 -7.50 1.63
C PHE A 34 7.28 -8.88 2.02
N HIS A 35 6.15 -8.90 2.73
CA HIS A 35 5.45 -10.10 3.13
C HIS A 35 3.98 -9.96 2.76
N SER A 36 3.53 -10.75 1.78
CA SER A 36 2.10 -10.96 1.54
C SER A 36 1.44 -11.50 2.81
N TRP A 37 0.27 -10.97 3.15
CA TRP A 37 -0.53 -11.43 4.27
C TRP A 37 -1.76 -12.24 3.83
N GLN A 38 -2.36 -12.92 4.80
CA GLN A 38 -3.58 -13.68 4.59
C GLN A 38 -4.78 -12.76 4.32
N HIS A 39 -5.52 -13.04 3.24
CA HIS A 39 -6.70 -12.27 2.81
C HIS A 39 -8.04 -12.98 3.03
N LEU A 40 -8.04 -14.24 3.44
CA LEU A 40 -9.25 -15.01 3.78
C LEU A 40 -9.07 -15.82 5.06
N GLY A 41 -10.16 -16.01 5.81
CA GLY A 41 -10.17 -16.81 7.03
C GLY A 41 -9.83 -16.02 8.30
N SER A 42 -9.65 -16.74 9.40
CA SER A 42 -9.35 -16.12 10.70
C SER A 42 -8.00 -15.38 10.65
N GLY A 43 -7.97 -14.13 11.14
CA GLY A 43 -6.77 -13.30 11.15
C GLY A 43 -6.41 -12.65 9.80
N ALA A 44 -7.24 -12.84 8.77
CA ALA A 44 -7.08 -12.14 7.52
C ALA A 44 -7.32 -10.63 7.69
N THR A 45 -6.42 -9.84 7.12
CA THR A 45 -6.57 -8.38 7.09
C THR A 45 -6.67 -7.96 5.62
N MET A 46 -7.91 -7.75 5.18
CA MET A 46 -8.21 -7.25 3.84
C MET A 46 -9.40 -6.29 3.92
N GLY A 47 -9.31 -5.16 3.22
CA GLY A 47 -10.42 -4.21 3.09
C GLY A 47 -11.23 -4.41 1.81
N CYS A 48 -12.33 -3.68 1.70
CA CYS A 48 -13.13 -3.64 0.47
C CYS A 48 -12.30 -3.13 -0.72
N ALA A 49 -11.56 -2.05 -0.52
CA ALA A 49 -10.79 -1.39 -1.59
C ALA A 49 -9.31 -1.81 -1.66
N ASN A 50 -8.76 -2.40 -0.60
CA ASN A 50 -7.33 -2.63 -0.45
C ASN A 50 -7.02 -4.04 0.04
N TYR A 51 -6.01 -4.66 -0.56
CA TYR A 51 -5.27 -5.77 0.02
C TYR A 51 -4.17 -5.23 0.94
N TYR A 52 -3.98 -5.86 2.09
CA TYR A 52 -2.97 -5.45 3.05
C TYR A 52 -1.82 -6.43 3.08
N ALA A 53 -0.61 -5.89 3.11
CA ALA A 53 0.64 -6.63 3.23
C ALA A 53 1.57 -5.93 4.22
N TRP A 54 2.64 -6.61 4.62
CA TRP A 54 3.62 -6.06 5.55
C TRP A 54 4.94 -5.78 4.85
N ILE A 55 5.55 -4.65 5.23
CA ILE A 55 6.97 -4.40 5.03
C ILE A 55 7.62 -4.52 6.40
N ILE A 56 8.50 -5.51 6.54
CA ILE A 56 9.17 -5.83 7.80
C ILE A 56 10.63 -5.42 7.67
N PHE A 57 11.07 -4.52 8.54
CA PHE A 57 12.44 -4.03 8.60
C PHE A 57 13.29 -4.93 9.49
N ASP A 58 14.61 -4.93 9.28
CA ASP A 58 15.55 -5.79 10.03
C ASP A 58 15.59 -5.50 11.54
N ASP A 59 15.13 -4.32 11.97
CA ASP A 59 14.96 -3.97 13.39
C ASP A 59 13.64 -4.45 13.99
N GLY A 60 12.84 -5.19 13.22
CA GLY A 60 11.53 -5.69 13.63
C GLY A 60 10.38 -4.71 13.46
N VAL A 61 10.63 -3.46 13.03
CA VAL A 61 9.56 -2.51 12.72
C VAL A 61 8.73 -3.05 11.55
N LYS A 62 7.40 -2.94 11.67
CA LYS A 62 6.45 -3.34 10.62
C LYS A 62 5.71 -2.11 10.11
N ARG A 63 5.67 -1.94 8.79
CA ARG A 63 4.84 -0.95 8.11
C ARG A 63 3.81 -1.65 7.24
N LEU A 64 2.60 -1.09 7.18
CA LEU A 64 1.51 -1.60 6.37
C LEU A 64 1.67 -1.12 4.93
N ALA A 65 1.64 -2.04 3.97
CA ALA A 65 1.46 -1.74 2.56
C ALA A 65 -0.01 -1.96 2.20
N ARG A 66 -0.63 -0.94 1.60
CA ARG A 66 -2.02 -1.00 1.11
C ARG A 66 -1.99 -1.03 -0.41
N ILE A 67 -2.46 -2.12 -1.00
CA ILE A 67 -2.44 -2.32 -2.44
C ILE A 67 -3.89 -2.32 -2.94
N HIS A 68 -4.20 -1.40 -3.83
CA HIS A 68 -5.56 -1.22 -4.35
C HIS A 68 -6.03 -2.44 -5.12
N ARG A 69 -7.25 -2.90 -4.82
CA ARG A 69 -7.85 -4.10 -5.41
C ARG A 69 -8.44 -3.80 -6.78
N THR A 70 -8.06 -4.57 -7.80
CA THR A 70 -8.51 -4.38 -9.18
C THR A 70 -10.02 -4.56 -9.34
N MET A 71 -10.65 -5.56 -8.69
CA MET A 71 -12.09 -5.76 -8.82
C MET A 71 -12.91 -4.72 -8.04
N ALA A 72 -12.37 -4.20 -6.93
CA ALA A 72 -13.02 -3.14 -6.16
C ALA A 72 -13.06 -1.81 -6.92
N LEU A 73 -12.14 -1.62 -7.87
CA LEU A 73 -11.99 -0.41 -8.67
C LEU A 73 -12.43 -0.59 -10.12
N GLY A 74 -12.98 -1.76 -10.49
CA GLY A 74 -13.07 -2.27 -11.86
C GLY A 74 -13.79 -1.38 -12.88
N ASP A 75 -14.55 -0.40 -12.42
CA ASP A 75 -15.33 0.51 -13.28
C ASP A 75 -14.85 1.97 -13.22
N PHE A 76 -13.83 2.30 -12.42
CA PHE A 76 -13.35 3.67 -12.30
C PHE A 76 -12.29 4.00 -13.36
N PRO A 77 -12.34 5.21 -13.96
CA PRO A 77 -11.24 5.70 -14.78
C PRO A 77 -9.94 5.75 -13.98
N LEU A 78 -8.81 5.33 -14.58
CA LEU A 78 -7.51 5.28 -13.90
C LEU A 78 -7.13 6.62 -13.25
N GLY A 79 -7.37 7.74 -13.93
CA GLY A 79 -7.07 9.06 -13.36
C GLY A 79 -7.90 9.40 -12.12
N LEU A 80 -9.10 8.83 -11.97
CA LEU A 80 -9.88 8.97 -10.74
C LEU A 80 -9.31 8.10 -9.62
N VAL A 81 -8.85 6.89 -9.93
CA VAL A 81 -8.15 6.03 -8.97
C VAL A 81 -6.89 6.71 -8.46
N ASP A 82 -6.08 7.27 -9.35
CA ASP A 82 -4.86 8.01 -8.99
C ASP A 82 -5.18 9.20 -8.08
N TYR A 83 -6.17 10.00 -8.45
CA TYR A 83 -6.64 11.12 -7.63
C TYR A 83 -7.10 10.67 -6.23
N LEU A 84 -7.82 9.55 -6.13
CA LEU A 84 -8.26 9.02 -4.84
C LEU A 84 -7.08 8.59 -3.97
N ILE A 85 -6.05 7.97 -4.55
CA ILE A 85 -4.81 7.59 -3.85
C ILE A 85 -4.08 8.84 -3.34
N GLU A 86 -3.87 9.82 -4.21
CA GLU A 86 -3.21 11.09 -3.87
C GLU A 86 -3.99 11.86 -2.79
N SER A 87 -5.32 11.91 -2.92
CA SER A 87 -6.22 12.56 -1.96
C SER A 87 -6.18 11.86 -0.60
N GLU A 88 -6.18 10.52 -0.57
CA GLU A 88 -6.05 9.76 0.68
C GLU A 88 -4.71 10.04 1.36
N TYR A 89 -3.61 9.98 0.61
CA TYR A 89 -2.27 10.25 1.10
C TYR A 89 -2.15 11.67 1.67
N THR A 90 -2.61 12.67 0.91
CA THR A 90 -2.58 14.08 1.31
C THR A 90 -3.42 14.31 2.57
N THR A 91 -4.57 13.65 2.69
CA THR A 91 -5.42 13.73 3.88
C THR A 91 -4.70 13.15 5.10
N LEU A 92 -4.04 12.00 4.97
CA LEU A 92 -3.29 11.42 6.08
C LEU A 92 -2.11 12.31 6.51
N GLN A 93 -1.38 12.89 5.56
CA GLN A 93 -0.33 13.86 5.87
C GLN A 93 -0.86 15.11 6.58
N PHE A 94 -2.04 15.59 6.17
CA PHE A 94 -2.71 16.70 6.84
C PHE A 94 -3.06 16.32 8.28
N LEU A 95 -3.68 15.16 8.50
CA LEU A 95 -4.07 14.68 9.83
C LEU A 95 -2.87 14.45 10.75
N GLU A 96 -1.73 13.97 10.22
CA GLU A 96 -0.48 13.81 10.98
C GLU A 96 -0.01 15.11 11.66
N ARG A 97 -0.35 16.27 11.07
CA ARG A 97 -0.01 17.60 11.61
C ARG A 97 -0.90 18.04 12.77
N HIS A 98 -1.95 17.28 13.09
CA HIS A 98 -2.91 17.60 14.14
C HIS A 98 -2.79 16.60 15.31
N PRO A 99 -2.04 16.93 16.39
CA PRO A 99 -1.76 16.00 17.49
C PRO A 99 -3.00 15.50 18.26
N SER A 100 -4.12 16.23 18.14
CA SER A 100 -5.40 15.87 18.74
C SER A 100 -6.15 14.76 17.98
N VAL A 101 -5.73 14.44 16.76
CA VAL A 101 -6.36 13.42 15.92
C VAL A 101 -5.44 12.20 15.85
N PRO A 102 -5.83 11.05 16.41
CA PRO A 102 -5.06 9.82 16.26
C PRO A 102 -5.19 9.31 14.82
N ALA A 103 -4.23 9.66 13.97
CA ALA A 103 -4.16 9.21 12.59
C ALA A 103 -2.86 8.43 12.33
N PRO A 104 -2.89 7.37 11.50
CA PRO A 104 -1.68 6.68 11.09
C PRO A 104 -0.83 7.58 10.20
N ARG A 105 0.50 7.48 10.35
CA ARG A 105 1.45 8.16 9.49
C ARG A 105 1.50 7.53 8.10
N ALA A 106 1.34 8.34 7.06
CA ALA A 106 1.56 7.92 5.69
C ALA A 106 3.02 8.15 5.29
N HIS A 107 3.72 7.08 4.89
CA HIS A 107 5.16 7.16 4.58
C HIS A 107 5.44 7.44 3.10
N GLY A 108 4.55 7.03 2.20
CA GLY A 108 4.66 7.23 0.75
C GLY A 108 3.49 6.55 0.03
N PHE A 109 3.37 6.79 -1.27
CA PHE A 109 2.43 6.11 -2.16
C PHE A 109 3.05 6.00 -3.57
N ASP A 110 2.49 5.11 -4.39
CA ASP A 110 2.85 4.97 -5.81
C ASP A 110 1.59 4.77 -6.65
N LEU A 111 1.68 5.09 -7.94
CA LEU A 111 0.57 5.03 -8.91
C LEU A 111 0.84 4.02 -10.02
N PHE A 112 -0.23 3.43 -10.56
CA PHE A 112 -0.16 2.46 -11.64
C PHE A 112 -0.83 2.98 -12.92
N PRO A 113 -0.29 2.72 -14.13
CA PRO A 113 0.99 2.08 -14.44
C PRO A 113 2.11 3.14 -14.55
N CYS A 114 3.03 3.16 -13.59
CA CYS A 114 4.33 3.82 -13.64
C CYS A 114 4.38 5.17 -14.38
N ARG A 115 4.06 6.28 -13.72
CA ARG A 115 4.77 7.53 -14.00
C ARG A 115 5.90 7.62 -12.98
N GLY A 116 7.01 6.94 -13.28
CA GLY A 116 8.13 6.79 -12.36
C GLY A 116 8.41 8.09 -11.62
N ASN A 117 8.20 8.04 -10.29
CA ASN A 117 8.73 8.89 -9.23
C ASN A 117 7.81 8.72 -8.03
N LEU A 118 8.24 7.93 -7.05
CA LEU A 118 7.67 8.04 -5.72
C LEU A 118 8.08 9.41 -5.16
N VAL A 119 7.09 10.20 -4.77
CA VAL A 119 7.27 11.44 -4.00
C VAL A 119 6.90 11.17 -2.55
#